data_AF-A0A523N3M4-F1
#
_entry.id   AF-A0A523N3M4-F1
#
_cell.length_a   1.000
_cell.length_b   1.000
_cell.length_c   1.000
_cell.angle_alpha   90.00
_cell.angle_beta   90.00
_cell.angle_gamma   90.00
#
_symmetry.space_group_name_H-M   'P 1'
#
loop_
_entity.id
_entity.type
_entity.pdbx_description
1 polymer ?
#
loop_
_entity_poly.entity_id
_entity_poly.type
_entity_poly.pdbx_seq_one_letter_code
_entity_poly.pdbx_strand_id
1 'polypeptide(L)'
;MKFKGTIWLVLVLVGLVLYTVLIEVPTAKKMDAEKERAEKILLFELPEIEAVDLVQPHQTIHIQRRGATDWEITEPLQAAADTGRVNQLLTELQDAKFTRVVEEEPADLATYGLDQPSLKIILHRQKNKTFTLLVGDTHAIGRTTFFKVADQKRVLLASLSKAQINQSLDSLRDKTLFNYKTDEVTGLIINYLGEVQTFTKREAQWDLTGPIAAKGDPHQIKNLLNAVRAQRIRDFVEETPDDLSLYGLDQPTIVLTVQLGKESPPWTLRLGSAKGKNAYHAQRNKTANVFTVGTGLFQTLSKNPLSFMDKTLMEIEDTEVARITIRHALQTVQVIRRDDQGTVQWVLAGADSTSADPAAINSLLFDLKDARVAEFVQQGNLKIFGLDVPQKELRITKNDGSEESILLGRANGSGGQYFASRSRDQTVFLLDAKTVNKLFRSANDLQNKQLLQFDKNQVTGIFIETPGKTFELKRTGDEWSLLQPESIKKLDAFIGRDILWTANNLQYESLAEPGERNQAGLDAPVMTLTLQDAQKLALGKIIVGQLVADGDLHYARVDGQSQIYKIKKRFLEEIPDHLDRFKMRAE
;
A
#
# COMPACT_ATOMS: atom_id res chain seq x y z
N MET A 1 -9.99 -67.41 18.18
CA MET A 1 -11.22 -66.64 17.90
C MET A 1 -11.96 -67.30 16.75
N LYS A 2 -13.28 -67.54 16.86
CA LYS A 2 -14.06 -68.25 15.82
C LYS A 2 -14.37 -67.31 14.64
N PHE A 3 -13.43 -67.18 13.70
CA PHE A 3 -13.48 -66.24 12.56
C PHE A 3 -14.67 -66.43 11.59
N LYS A 4 -15.27 -67.62 11.50
CA LYS A 4 -16.37 -67.89 10.56
C LYS A 4 -17.65 -67.10 10.86
N GLY A 5 -17.98 -66.90 12.15
CA GLY A 5 -19.13 -66.10 12.56
C GLY A 5 -18.93 -64.60 12.28
N THR A 6 -17.70 -64.11 12.47
CA THR A 6 -17.35 -62.70 12.23
C THR A 6 -17.40 -62.34 10.75
N ILE A 7 -16.93 -63.21 9.84
CA ILE A 7 -16.97 -62.96 8.39
C ILE A 7 -18.43 -62.90 7.89
N TRP A 8 -19.30 -63.79 8.37
CA TRP A 8 -20.71 -63.77 8.00
C TRP A 8 -21.43 -62.51 8.49
N LEU A 9 -21.14 -62.08 9.73
CA LEU A 9 -21.64 -60.81 10.26
C LEU A 9 -21.16 -59.60 9.46
N VAL A 10 -19.89 -59.59 9.03
CA VAL A 10 -19.35 -58.53 8.17
C VAL A 10 -20.06 -58.50 6.82
N LEU A 11 -20.32 -59.66 6.20
CA LEU A 11 -21.04 -59.72 4.92
C LEU A 11 -22.50 -59.22 5.04
N VAL A 12 -23.19 -59.56 6.12
CA VAL A 12 -24.54 -59.04 6.40
C VAL A 12 -24.49 -57.53 6.62
N LEU A 13 -23.49 -57.04 7.35
CA LEU A 13 -23.32 -55.60 7.61
C LEU A 13 -22.99 -54.83 6.32
N VAL A 14 -22.12 -55.37 5.46
CA VAL A 14 -21.85 -54.81 4.12
C VAL A 14 -23.11 -54.85 3.25
N GLY A 15 -23.89 -55.93 3.29
CA GLY A 15 -25.16 -56.03 2.58
C GLY A 15 -26.19 -54.98 3.03
N LEU A 16 -26.29 -54.75 4.35
CA LEU A 16 -27.14 -53.69 4.92
C LEU A 16 -26.65 -52.29 4.51
N VAL A 17 -25.35 -52.03 4.56
CA VAL A 17 -24.77 -50.76 4.08
C VAL A 17 -25.01 -50.55 2.59
N LEU A 18 -24.89 -51.60 1.77
CA LEU A 18 -25.19 -51.52 0.34
C LEU A 18 -26.68 -51.28 0.08
N TYR A 19 -27.57 -51.92 0.85
CA TYR A 19 -29.02 -51.70 0.75
C TYR A 19 -29.40 -50.26 1.11
N THR A 20 -28.87 -49.73 2.22
CA THR A 20 -29.17 -48.35 2.65
C THR A 20 -28.64 -47.33 1.63
N VAL A 21 -27.42 -47.51 1.12
CA VAL A 21 -26.79 -46.57 0.18
C VAL A 21 -27.38 -46.64 -1.23
N LEU A 22 -27.69 -47.83 -1.76
CA LEU A 22 -28.15 -47.99 -3.15
C LEU A 22 -29.67 -47.91 -3.31
N ILE A 23 -30.46 -48.18 -2.26
CA ILE A 23 -31.92 -48.23 -2.36
C ILE A 23 -32.56 -47.20 -1.44
N GLU A 24 -32.28 -47.25 -0.13
CA GLU A 24 -33.03 -46.45 0.85
C GLU A 24 -32.72 -44.95 0.72
N VAL A 25 -31.44 -44.57 0.64
CA VAL A 25 -31.02 -43.16 0.47
C VAL A 25 -31.53 -42.56 -0.86
N PRO A 26 -31.39 -43.21 -2.04
CA PRO A 26 -31.96 -42.69 -3.28
C PRO A 26 -33.48 -42.61 -3.28
N THR A 27 -34.17 -43.55 -2.63
CA THR A 27 -35.64 -43.56 -2.57
C THR A 27 -36.16 -42.46 -1.64
N ALA A 28 -35.55 -42.30 -0.46
CA ALA A 28 -35.83 -41.17 0.43
C ALA A 28 -35.56 -39.84 -0.27
N LYS A 29 -34.42 -39.69 -0.96
CA LYS A 29 -34.11 -38.48 -1.75
C LYS A 29 -35.14 -38.21 -2.84
N LYS A 30 -35.65 -39.24 -3.52
CA LYS A 30 -36.72 -39.08 -4.52
C LYS A 30 -38.03 -38.65 -3.87
N MET A 31 -38.43 -39.27 -2.77
CA MET A 31 -39.65 -38.91 -2.03
C MET A 31 -39.57 -37.48 -1.48
N ASP A 32 -38.42 -37.09 -0.93
CA ASP A 32 -38.17 -35.73 -0.45
C ASP A 32 -38.20 -34.72 -1.61
N ALA A 33 -37.60 -35.04 -2.75
CA ALA A 33 -37.64 -34.19 -3.94
C ALA A 33 -39.05 -34.07 -4.54
N GLU A 34 -39.83 -35.14 -4.55
CA GLU A 34 -41.23 -35.12 -4.99
C GLU A 34 -42.10 -34.30 -4.03
N LYS A 35 -41.92 -34.48 -2.73
CA LYS A 35 -42.59 -33.68 -1.71
C LYS A 35 -42.23 -32.21 -1.83
N GLU A 36 -40.94 -31.91 -1.97
CA GLU A 36 -40.45 -30.55 -2.16
C GLU A 36 -41.02 -29.91 -3.43
N ARG A 37 -41.09 -30.65 -4.54
CA ARG A 37 -41.74 -30.20 -5.78
C ARG A 37 -43.24 -29.97 -5.61
N ALA A 38 -43.93 -30.83 -4.86
CA ALA A 38 -45.36 -30.73 -4.62
C ALA A 38 -45.74 -29.52 -3.74
N GLU A 39 -44.81 -29.04 -2.90
CA GLU A 39 -44.99 -27.87 -2.03
C GLU A 39 -44.63 -26.54 -2.73
N LYS A 40 -44.03 -26.56 -3.93
CA LYS A 40 -43.71 -25.34 -4.69
C LYS A 40 -44.97 -24.62 -5.15
N ILE A 41 -44.92 -23.28 -5.14
CA ILE A 41 -45.97 -22.43 -5.74
C ILE A 41 -45.94 -22.54 -7.27
N LEU A 42 -44.73 -22.43 -7.84
CA LEU A 42 -44.47 -22.51 -9.29
C LEU A 42 -43.38 -23.55 -9.56
N LEU A 43 -43.53 -24.32 -10.64
CA LEU A 43 -42.51 -25.26 -11.12
C LEU A 43 -41.95 -24.80 -12.46
N PHE A 44 -40.72 -24.30 -12.45
CA PHE A 44 -39.97 -23.87 -13.63
C PHE A 44 -38.45 -23.96 -13.39
N GLU A 45 -37.69 -23.88 -14.48
CA GLU A 45 -36.24 -23.79 -14.47
C GLU A 45 -35.78 -22.42 -14.97
N LEU A 46 -34.79 -21.81 -14.31
CA LEU A 46 -34.30 -20.47 -14.64
C LEU A 46 -33.85 -20.30 -16.11
N PRO A 47 -33.14 -21.27 -16.73
CA PRO A 47 -32.71 -21.13 -18.13
C PRO A 47 -33.86 -21.13 -19.14
N GLU A 48 -35.05 -21.60 -18.75
CA GLU A 48 -36.22 -21.63 -19.62
C GLU A 48 -36.94 -20.27 -19.69
N ILE A 49 -36.67 -19.36 -18.75
CA ILE A 49 -37.33 -18.04 -18.68
C ILE A 49 -36.67 -17.07 -19.66
N GLU A 50 -37.47 -16.59 -20.62
CA GLU A 50 -37.09 -15.64 -21.67
C GLU A 50 -37.52 -14.20 -21.35
N ALA A 51 -38.62 -14.02 -20.60
CA ALA A 51 -39.07 -12.71 -20.15
C ALA A 51 -39.88 -12.79 -18.85
N VAL A 52 -39.97 -11.65 -18.15
CA VAL A 52 -40.73 -11.47 -16.90
C VAL A 52 -41.54 -10.18 -17.00
N ASP A 53 -42.84 -10.28 -16.73
CA ASP A 53 -43.69 -9.10 -16.55
C ASP A 53 -44.03 -8.93 -15.09
N LEU A 54 -43.80 -7.73 -14.56
CA LEU A 54 -44.37 -7.27 -13.30
C LEU A 54 -45.50 -6.31 -13.60
N VAL A 55 -46.73 -6.81 -13.55
CA VAL A 55 -47.95 -6.03 -13.79
C VAL A 55 -48.42 -5.48 -12.45
N GLN A 56 -48.28 -4.17 -12.28
CA GLN A 56 -48.68 -3.41 -11.09
C GLN A 56 -49.86 -2.46 -11.45
N PRO A 57 -50.60 -1.92 -10.47
CA PRO A 57 -51.79 -1.09 -10.75
C PRO A 57 -51.55 0.13 -11.63
N HIS A 58 -50.33 0.69 -11.63
CA HIS A 58 -50.01 1.93 -12.34
C HIS A 58 -48.96 1.75 -13.44
N GLN A 59 -48.39 0.55 -13.58
CA GLN A 59 -47.28 0.30 -14.50
C GLN A 59 -47.11 -1.20 -14.75
N THR A 60 -46.70 -1.54 -15.97
CA THR A 60 -46.13 -2.86 -16.28
C THR A 60 -44.65 -2.68 -16.53
N ILE A 61 -43.84 -3.54 -15.91
CA ILE A 61 -42.41 -3.64 -16.17
C ILE A 61 -42.18 -4.91 -16.96
N HIS A 62 -41.86 -4.79 -18.26
CA HIS A 62 -41.51 -5.91 -19.10
C HIS A 62 -39.98 -6.03 -19.15
N ILE A 63 -39.46 -7.18 -18.72
CA ILE A 63 -38.02 -7.48 -18.69
C ILE A 63 -37.77 -8.68 -19.60
N GLN A 64 -36.93 -8.51 -20.60
CA GLN A 64 -36.60 -9.54 -21.58
C GLN A 64 -35.13 -9.95 -21.47
N ARG A 65 -34.86 -11.25 -21.58
CA ARG A 65 -33.50 -11.77 -21.63
C ARG A 65 -32.84 -11.38 -22.96
N ARG A 66 -31.63 -10.84 -22.89
CA ARG A 66 -30.78 -10.50 -24.03
C ARG A 66 -29.54 -11.38 -24.03
N GLY A 67 -29.45 -12.27 -25.00
CA GLY A 67 -28.35 -13.24 -25.08
C GLY A 67 -28.42 -14.29 -23.96
N ALA A 68 -27.27 -14.76 -23.49
CA ALA A 68 -27.21 -15.86 -22.52
C ALA A 68 -27.55 -15.41 -21.08
N THR A 69 -27.04 -14.25 -20.66
CA THR A 69 -27.02 -13.84 -19.25
C THR A 69 -27.71 -12.52 -18.95
N ASP A 70 -27.83 -11.62 -19.93
CA ASP A 70 -28.20 -10.24 -19.66
C ASP A 70 -29.71 -10.05 -19.74
N TRP A 71 -30.20 -9.02 -19.04
CA TRP A 71 -31.61 -8.66 -19.02
C TRP A 71 -31.77 -7.19 -19.42
N GLU A 72 -32.85 -6.91 -20.15
CA GLU A 72 -33.20 -5.57 -20.62
C GLU A 72 -34.65 -5.28 -20.26
N ILE A 73 -34.91 -4.11 -19.69
CA ILE A 73 -36.26 -3.57 -19.52
C ILE A 73 -36.66 -2.96 -20.85
N THR A 74 -37.80 -3.40 -21.37
CA THR A 74 -38.35 -2.94 -22.66
C THR A 74 -39.63 -2.12 -22.50
N GLU A 75 -40.32 -2.26 -21.37
CA GLU A 75 -41.44 -1.41 -20.95
C GLU A 75 -41.32 -1.02 -19.47
N PRO A 76 -41.70 0.21 -19.09
CA PRO A 76 -42.28 1.29 -19.92
C PRO A 76 -41.24 2.07 -20.74
N LEU A 77 -39.96 1.75 -20.57
CA LEU A 77 -38.82 2.41 -21.23
C LEU A 77 -37.78 1.36 -21.60
N GLN A 78 -36.89 1.71 -22.53
CA GLN A 78 -35.78 0.87 -22.95
C GLN A 78 -34.55 1.14 -22.07
N ALA A 79 -34.13 0.18 -21.25
CA ALA A 79 -32.93 0.29 -20.41
C ALA A 79 -32.35 -1.07 -20.02
N ALA A 80 -31.03 -1.13 -19.78
CA ALA A 80 -30.41 -2.30 -19.18
C ALA A 80 -31.00 -2.59 -17.79
N ALA A 81 -31.30 -3.87 -17.53
CA ALA A 81 -31.75 -4.33 -16.22
C ALA A 81 -30.55 -4.79 -15.38
N ASP A 82 -30.67 -4.71 -14.06
CA ASP A 82 -29.73 -5.33 -13.13
C ASP A 82 -29.96 -6.85 -13.15
N THR A 83 -29.12 -7.54 -13.92
CA THR A 83 -29.16 -9.00 -14.07
C THR A 83 -29.14 -9.74 -12.73
N GLY A 84 -28.38 -9.25 -11.74
CA GLY A 84 -28.32 -9.86 -10.42
C GLY A 84 -29.67 -9.77 -9.71
N ARG A 85 -30.34 -8.61 -9.80
CA ARG A 85 -31.66 -8.38 -9.21
C ARG A 85 -32.75 -9.21 -9.87
N VAL A 86 -32.75 -9.29 -11.20
CA VAL A 86 -33.72 -10.09 -11.95
C VAL A 86 -33.56 -11.58 -11.63
N ASN A 87 -32.32 -12.08 -11.63
CA ASN A 87 -32.05 -13.47 -11.27
C ASN A 87 -32.44 -13.78 -9.82
N GLN A 88 -32.17 -12.86 -8.89
CA GLN A 88 -32.61 -13.01 -7.50
C GLN A 88 -34.14 -13.15 -7.40
N LEU A 89 -34.89 -12.28 -8.08
CA LEU A 89 -36.36 -12.37 -8.14
C LEU A 89 -36.82 -13.72 -8.69
N LEU A 90 -36.22 -14.19 -9.78
CA LEU A 90 -36.57 -15.48 -10.35
C LEU A 90 -36.25 -16.66 -9.42
N THR A 91 -35.12 -16.61 -8.71
CA THR A 91 -34.78 -17.62 -7.69
C THR A 91 -35.77 -17.59 -6.53
N GLU A 92 -36.15 -16.41 -6.03
CA GLU A 92 -37.16 -16.28 -4.96
C GLU A 92 -38.50 -16.89 -5.39
N LEU A 93 -38.91 -16.72 -6.65
CA LEU A 93 -40.13 -17.33 -7.20
C LEU A 93 -40.00 -18.86 -7.39
N GLN A 94 -38.83 -19.33 -7.83
CA GLN A 94 -38.54 -20.76 -7.99
C GLN A 94 -38.48 -21.46 -6.63
N ASP A 95 -38.02 -20.76 -5.60
CA ASP A 95 -37.86 -21.31 -4.25
C ASP A 95 -39.10 -21.25 -3.38
N ALA A 96 -40.08 -20.44 -3.78
CA ALA A 96 -41.31 -20.23 -3.04
C ALA A 96 -42.12 -21.53 -2.85
N LYS A 97 -42.41 -21.82 -1.58
CA LYS A 97 -43.28 -22.93 -1.14
C LYS A 97 -44.54 -22.40 -0.48
N PHE A 98 -45.68 -22.99 -0.79
CA PHE A 98 -46.90 -22.70 -0.04
C PHE A 98 -46.89 -23.46 1.29
N THR A 99 -47.37 -22.82 2.35
CA THR A 99 -47.50 -23.42 3.67
C THR A 99 -48.80 -24.19 3.83
N ARG A 100 -49.86 -23.73 3.16
CA ARG A 100 -51.14 -24.45 3.05
C ARG A 100 -51.96 -24.00 1.86
N VAL A 101 -52.88 -24.86 1.44
CA VAL A 101 -54.03 -24.48 0.60
C VAL A 101 -55.08 -23.87 1.51
N VAL A 102 -55.54 -22.67 1.18
CA VAL A 102 -56.55 -21.92 1.96
C VAL A 102 -57.95 -22.35 1.55
N GLU A 103 -58.18 -22.43 0.25
CA GLU A 103 -59.44 -22.83 -0.34
C GLU A 103 -59.17 -23.45 -1.72
N GLU A 104 -59.74 -24.62 -2.02
CA GLU A 104 -59.51 -25.34 -3.27
C GLU A 104 -60.25 -24.72 -4.45
N GLU A 105 -61.48 -24.24 -4.22
CA GLU A 105 -62.33 -23.61 -5.23
C GLU A 105 -63.02 -22.37 -4.64
N PRO A 106 -62.32 -21.23 -4.55
CA PRO A 106 -62.85 -20.02 -3.93
C PRO A 106 -64.06 -19.48 -4.68
N ALA A 107 -65.14 -19.19 -3.94
CA ALA A 107 -66.33 -18.54 -4.49
C ALA A 107 -66.10 -17.05 -4.80
N ASP A 108 -65.25 -16.38 -4.02
CA ASP A 108 -64.89 -14.97 -4.16
C ASP A 108 -63.38 -14.75 -3.97
N LEU A 109 -62.71 -14.25 -5.01
CA LEU A 109 -61.29 -13.94 -4.98
C LEU A 109 -60.99 -12.58 -4.33
N ALA A 110 -61.99 -11.69 -4.21
CA ALA A 110 -61.82 -10.36 -3.63
C ALA A 110 -61.48 -10.42 -2.15
N THR A 111 -62.02 -11.40 -1.43
CA THR A 111 -61.69 -11.67 -0.01
C THR A 111 -60.19 -11.94 0.23
N TYR A 112 -59.44 -12.32 -0.81
CA TYR A 112 -58.00 -12.57 -0.76
C TYR A 112 -57.16 -11.49 -1.47
N GLY A 113 -57.80 -10.45 -2.01
CA GLY A 113 -57.15 -9.45 -2.88
C GLY A 113 -56.65 -10.02 -4.21
N LEU A 114 -57.23 -11.14 -4.68
CA LEU A 114 -56.78 -11.87 -5.89
C LEU A 114 -57.66 -11.61 -7.12
N ASP A 115 -58.77 -10.89 -6.98
CA ASP A 115 -59.64 -10.44 -8.07
C ASP A 115 -59.02 -9.26 -8.84
N GLN A 116 -58.46 -8.29 -8.11
CA GLN A 116 -57.68 -7.16 -8.58
C GLN A 116 -56.31 -7.16 -7.88
N PRO A 117 -55.45 -8.13 -8.22
CA PRO A 117 -54.19 -8.30 -7.52
C PRO A 117 -53.30 -7.09 -7.79
N SER A 118 -52.86 -6.48 -6.70
CA SER A 118 -51.86 -5.39 -6.71
C SER A 118 -50.48 -5.78 -7.26
N LEU A 119 -50.25 -7.05 -7.57
CA LEU A 119 -49.13 -7.51 -8.40
C LEU A 119 -49.53 -8.80 -9.12
N LYS A 120 -49.29 -8.84 -10.43
CA LYS A 120 -49.33 -10.06 -11.24
C LYS A 120 -47.96 -10.27 -11.88
N ILE A 121 -47.38 -11.45 -11.69
CA ILE A 121 -46.09 -11.83 -12.25
C ILE A 121 -46.33 -12.81 -13.39
N ILE A 122 -45.84 -12.48 -14.58
CA ILE A 122 -45.92 -13.35 -15.76
C ILE A 122 -44.52 -13.79 -16.13
N LEU A 123 -44.26 -15.10 -16.07
CA LEU A 123 -43.01 -15.68 -16.55
C LEU A 123 -43.22 -16.23 -17.94
N HIS A 124 -42.52 -15.69 -18.93
CA HIS A 124 -42.52 -16.17 -20.30
C HIS A 124 -41.41 -17.19 -20.48
N ARG A 125 -41.78 -18.38 -20.96
CA ARG A 125 -40.85 -19.46 -21.25
C ARG A 125 -40.75 -19.70 -22.75
N GLN A 126 -39.71 -20.46 -23.10
CA GLN A 126 -39.56 -21.05 -24.42
C GLN A 126 -40.87 -21.69 -24.93
N LYS A 127 -41.08 -21.65 -26.24
CA LYS A 127 -42.26 -22.20 -26.93
C LYS A 127 -43.58 -21.52 -26.54
N ASN A 128 -43.55 -20.22 -26.25
CA ASN A 128 -44.72 -19.38 -25.95
C ASN A 128 -45.57 -19.88 -24.77
N LYS A 129 -44.94 -20.54 -23.78
CA LYS A 129 -45.63 -20.96 -22.56
C LYS A 129 -45.47 -19.91 -21.49
N THR A 130 -46.54 -19.57 -20.79
CA THR A 130 -46.50 -18.61 -19.69
C THR A 130 -46.87 -19.27 -18.37
N PHE A 131 -46.33 -18.73 -17.28
CA PHE A 131 -46.89 -18.92 -15.94
C PHE A 131 -47.37 -17.58 -15.43
N THR A 132 -48.60 -17.52 -14.94
CA THR A 132 -49.14 -16.33 -14.30
C THR A 132 -49.35 -16.59 -12.82
N LEU A 133 -48.69 -15.80 -11.98
CA LEU A 133 -48.87 -15.77 -10.54
C LEU A 133 -49.59 -14.48 -10.13
N LEU A 134 -50.76 -14.64 -9.52
CA LEU A 134 -51.52 -13.55 -8.91
C LEU A 134 -51.08 -13.43 -7.44
N VAL A 135 -50.76 -12.19 -7.01
CA VAL A 135 -50.30 -11.88 -5.66
C VAL A 135 -51.35 -11.03 -4.96
N GLY A 136 -51.96 -11.61 -3.92
CA GLY A 136 -53.04 -11.02 -3.16
C GLY A 136 -52.57 -10.26 -1.92
N ASP A 137 -53.45 -10.20 -0.94
CA ASP A 137 -53.21 -9.48 0.31
C ASP A 137 -52.23 -10.22 1.24
N THR A 138 -51.54 -9.44 2.06
CA THR A 138 -50.68 -9.96 3.13
C THR A 138 -51.55 -10.33 4.33
N HIS A 139 -51.46 -11.58 4.77
CA HIS A 139 -52.16 -12.08 5.94
C HIS A 139 -51.53 -11.52 7.24
N ALA A 140 -52.37 -11.10 8.18
CA ALA A 140 -51.96 -10.39 9.39
C ALA A 140 -51.00 -11.18 10.31
N ILE A 141 -51.08 -12.51 10.27
CA ILE A 141 -50.26 -13.41 11.11
C ILE A 141 -49.17 -14.05 10.24
N GLY A 142 -47.91 -13.87 10.65
CA GLY A 142 -46.78 -14.66 10.13
C GLY A 142 -46.11 -14.15 8.85
N ARG A 143 -46.41 -12.92 8.38
CA ARG A 143 -45.84 -12.35 7.13
C ARG A 143 -46.07 -13.24 5.90
N THR A 144 -47.22 -13.91 5.82
CA THR A 144 -47.61 -14.74 4.68
C THR A 144 -48.48 -13.95 3.70
N THR A 145 -48.46 -14.33 2.43
CA THR A 145 -49.24 -13.67 1.36
C THR A 145 -50.12 -14.69 0.66
N PHE A 146 -51.31 -14.29 0.23
CA PHE A 146 -52.16 -15.12 -0.62
C PHE A 146 -51.67 -15.11 -2.07
N PHE A 147 -51.64 -16.29 -2.68
CA PHE A 147 -51.21 -16.49 -4.05
C PHE A 147 -52.18 -17.37 -4.83
N LYS A 148 -52.24 -17.16 -6.14
CA LYS A 148 -52.97 -18.05 -7.06
C LYS A 148 -52.21 -18.15 -8.38
N VAL A 149 -51.93 -19.38 -8.81
CA VAL A 149 -51.49 -19.65 -10.18
C VAL A 149 -52.72 -19.61 -11.08
N ALA A 150 -52.71 -18.80 -12.14
CA ALA A 150 -53.92 -18.51 -12.91
C ALA A 150 -54.64 -19.77 -13.44
N ASP A 151 -53.89 -20.78 -13.88
CA ASP A 151 -54.43 -22.03 -14.43
C ASP A 151 -54.89 -23.04 -13.35
N GLN A 152 -54.74 -22.70 -12.06
CA GLN A 152 -55.17 -23.53 -10.93
C GLN A 152 -56.35 -22.86 -10.21
N LYS A 153 -57.29 -23.63 -9.67
CA LYS A 153 -58.44 -23.06 -8.94
C LYS A 153 -58.09 -22.56 -7.53
N ARG A 154 -57.25 -23.31 -6.83
CA ARG A 154 -56.91 -23.12 -5.41
C ARG A 154 -56.20 -21.80 -5.07
N VAL A 155 -56.47 -21.31 -3.86
CA VAL A 155 -55.76 -20.21 -3.20
C VAL A 155 -54.71 -20.78 -2.27
N LEU A 156 -53.48 -20.31 -2.41
CA LEU A 156 -52.33 -20.74 -1.63
C LEU A 156 -51.95 -19.65 -0.63
N LEU A 157 -51.52 -20.06 0.56
CA LEU A 157 -50.85 -19.19 1.51
C LEU A 157 -49.37 -19.55 1.53
N ALA A 158 -48.47 -18.57 1.40
CA ALA A 158 -47.04 -18.83 1.40
C ALA A 158 -46.25 -17.79 2.19
N SER A 159 -45.11 -18.20 2.74
CA SER A 159 -44.14 -17.32 3.41
C SER A 159 -43.24 -16.59 2.41
N LEU A 160 -43.83 -16.03 1.37
CA LEU A 160 -43.16 -15.17 0.38
C LEU A 160 -43.72 -13.76 0.53
N SER A 161 -42.85 -12.80 0.87
CA SER A 161 -43.30 -11.43 1.08
C SER A 161 -43.59 -10.77 -0.26
N LYS A 162 -44.77 -10.17 -0.38
CA LYS A 162 -45.11 -9.31 -1.52
C LYS A 162 -44.06 -8.22 -1.75
N ALA A 163 -43.48 -7.65 -0.69
CA ALA A 163 -42.44 -6.62 -0.81
C ALA A 163 -41.10 -7.14 -1.39
N GLN A 164 -40.83 -8.44 -1.28
CA GLN A 164 -39.64 -9.06 -1.88
C GLN A 164 -39.79 -9.21 -3.40
N ILE A 165 -40.98 -9.60 -3.86
CA ILE A 165 -41.23 -9.86 -5.29
C ILE A 165 -41.77 -8.64 -6.06
N ASN A 166 -42.35 -7.66 -5.36
CA ASN A 166 -42.85 -6.43 -5.98
C ASN A 166 -41.73 -5.39 -6.14
N GLN A 167 -40.84 -5.63 -7.10
CA GLN A 167 -39.72 -4.73 -7.40
C GLN A 167 -40.20 -3.49 -8.18
N SER A 168 -39.62 -2.32 -7.87
CA SER A 168 -39.88 -1.09 -8.64
C SER A 168 -39.01 -1.05 -9.91
N LEU A 169 -39.45 -0.29 -10.92
CA LEU A 169 -38.69 -0.07 -12.15
C LEU A 169 -37.26 0.42 -11.85
N ASP A 170 -37.11 1.42 -10.98
CA ASP A 170 -35.80 1.96 -10.59
C ASP A 170 -34.90 0.89 -9.92
N SER A 171 -35.48 0.00 -9.10
CA SER A 171 -34.70 -1.04 -8.42
C SER A 171 -34.19 -2.15 -9.34
N LEU A 172 -34.83 -2.31 -10.49
CA LEU A 172 -34.50 -3.31 -11.51
C LEU A 172 -33.57 -2.78 -12.59
N ARG A 173 -33.32 -1.47 -12.66
CA ARG A 173 -32.41 -0.88 -13.66
C ARG A 173 -30.96 -1.09 -13.27
N ASP A 174 -30.09 -1.26 -14.27
CA ASP A 174 -28.64 -1.27 -14.05
C ASP A 174 -28.17 0.10 -13.54
N LYS A 175 -27.64 0.11 -12.31
CA LYS A 175 -27.11 1.31 -11.65
C LYS A 175 -25.60 1.49 -11.84
N THR A 176 -24.98 0.75 -12.75
CA THR A 176 -23.55 0.86 -13.05
C THR A 176 -23.23 2.18 -13.72
N LEU A 177 -22.42 3.02 -13.08
CA LEU A 177 -22.03 4.33 -13.62
C LEU A 177 -20.91 4.21 -14.66
N PHE A 178 -19.89 3.40 -14.40
CA PHE A 178 -18.80 3.14 -15.34
C PHE A 178 -18.39 1.67 -15.30
N ASN A 179 -18.10 1.08 -16.45
CA ASN A 179 -17.67 -0.32 -16.58
C ASN A 179 -16.36 -0.48 -17.37
N TYR A 180 -15.54 0.58 -17.48
CA TYR A 180 -14.21 0.48 -18.10
C TYR A 180 -13.25 -0.37 -17.27
N LYS A 181 -12.21 -0.92 -17.92
CA LYS A 181 -11.09 -1.55 -17.24
C LYS A 181 -10.02 -0.50 -16.96
N THR A 182 -9.64 -0.35 -15.69
CA THR A 182 -8.67 0.67 -15.24
C THR A 182 -7.33 0.57 -15.99
N ASP A 183 -6.88 -0.63 -16.32
CA ASP A 183 -5.58 -0.83 -17.01
C ASP A 183 -5.63 -0.45 -18.51
N GLU A 184 -6.82 -0.31 -19.11
CA GLU A 184 -7.04 0.16 -20.49
C GLU A 184 -7.14 1.70 -20.58
N VAL A 185 -7.15 2.39 -19.45
CA VAL A 185 -7.23 3.86 -19.38
C VAL A 185 -5.89 4.47 -19.81
N THR A 186 -5.94 5.36 -20.80
CA THR A 186 -4.78 6.08 -21.37
C THR A 186 -4.75 7.55 -20.97
N GLY A 187 -5.89 8.10 -20.51
CA GLY A 187 -5.99 9.49 -20.11
C GLY A 187 -7.21 9.79 -19.26
N LEU A 188 -7.14 10.89 -18.52
CA LEU A 188 -8.21 11.43 -17.69
C LEU A 188 -8.20 12.94 -17.83
N ILE A 189 -9.38 13.56 -17.96
CA ILE A 189 -9.53 15.02 -17.94
C ILE A 189 -10.61 15.34 -16.92
N ILE A 190 -10.25 16.20 -15.96
CA ILE A 190 -11.16 16.72 -14.95
C ILE A 190 -11.22 18.23 -15.13
N ASN A 191 -12.39 18.74 -15.51
CA ASN A 191 -12.70 20.16 -15.47
C ASN A 191 -13.53 20.42 -14.21
N TYR A 192 -12.96 21.12 -13.23
CA TYR A 192 -13.65 21.52 -12.01
C TYR A 192 -13.78 23.03 -11.98
N LEU A 193 -15.01 23.54 -12.05
CA LEU A 193 -15.31 24.99 -12.05
C LEU A 193 -14.50 25.80 -13.09
N GLY A 194 -14.20 25.19 -14.25
CA GLY A 194 -13.42 25.81 -15.33
C GLY A 194 -11.92 25.48 -15.31
N GLU A 195 -11.39 24.97 -14.20
CA GLU A 195 -9.99 24.53 -14.10
C GLU A 195 -9.82 23.12 -14.68
N VAL A 196 -9.08 23.00 -15.78
CA VAL A 196 -8.92 21.74 -16.51
C VAL A 196 -7.59 21.09 -16.14
N GLN A 197 -7.65 20.01 -15.36
CA GLN A 197 -6.52 19.12 -15.12
C GLN A 197 -6.59 17.91 -16.05
N THR A 198 -5.50 17.67 -16.78
CA THR A 198 -5.32 16.51 -17.65
C THR A 198 -4.27 15.57 -17.07
N PHE A 199 -4.53 14.27 -17.20
CA PHE A 199 -3.63 13.17 -16.86
C PHE A 199 -3.45 12.35 -18.13
N THR A 200 -2.23 12.19 -18.61
CA THR A 200 -1.92 11.44 -19.83
C THR A 200 -0.93 10.33 -19.52
N LYS A 201 -1.27 9.10 -19.91
CA LYS A 201 -0.36 7.96 -19.77
C LYS A 201 0.53 7.87 -21.00
N ARG A 202 1.84 7.96 -20.79
CA ARG A 202 2.87 7.72 -21.82
C ARG A 202 3.68 6.51 -21.39
N GLU A 203 3.54 5.42 -22.14
CA GLU A 203 4.12 4.11 -21.78
C GLU A 203 3.68 3.65 -20.37
N ALA A 204 4.57 3.73 -19.38
CA ALA A 204 4.32 3.37 -17.99
C ALA A 204 4.18 4.59 -17.05
N GLN A 205 4.41 5.81 -17.54
CA GLN A 205 4.42 7.03 -16.75
C GLN A 205 3.17 7.87 -16.98
N TRP A 206 2.73 8.57 -15.95
CA TRP A 206 1.64 9.54 -16.04
C TRP A 206 2.21 10.95 -16.04
N ASP A 207 1.76 11.77 -16.99
CA ASP A 207 2.03 13.20 -17.04
C ASP A 207 0.77 13.96 -16.65
N LEU A 208 0.93 14.94 -15.77
CA LEU A 208 -0.09 15.92 -15.38
C LEU A 208 0.13 17.20 -16.18
N THR A 209 -0.93 17.77 -16.75
CA THR A 209 -0.92 19.08 -17.41
C THR A 209 -2.18 19.88 -17.09
N GLY A 210 -2.06 21.22 -17.08
CA GLY A 210 -3.14 22.13 -16.66
C GLY A 210 -2.65 23.07 -15.57
N PRO A 211 -3.45 23.36 -14.52
CA PRO A 211 -3.03 24.13 -13.36
C PRO A 211 -1.74 23.61 -12.73
N ILE A 212 -1.52 22.30 -12.76
CA ILE A 212 -0.30 21.64 -12.31
C ILE A 212 0.32 20.83 -13.44
N ALA A 213 1.60 21.07 -13.69
CA ALA A 213 2.44 20.33 -14.63
C ALA A 213 3.51 19.54 -13.88
N ALA A 214 3.42 18.21 -13.90
CA ALA A 214 4.32 17.32 -13.14
C ALA A 214 4.25 15.87 -13.63
N LYS A 215 5.19 15.03 -13.17
CA LYS A 215 5.02 13.56 -13.19
C LYS A 215 3.94 13.18 -12.19
N GLY A 216 3.05 12.28 -12.59
CA GLY A 216 1.93 11.78 -11.79
C GLY A 216 2.23 10.44 -11.14
N ASP A 217 1.74 10.28 -9.91
CA ASP A 217 1.84 9.04 -9.15
C ASP A 217 0.86 8.00 -9.74
N PRO A 218 1.37 6.88 -10.30
CA PRO A 218 0.55 5.87 -10.94
C PRO A 218 -0.41 5.18 -9.96
N HIS A 219 -0.04 5.05 -8.69
CA HIS A 219 -0.89 4.42 -7.67
C HIS A 219 -2.04 5.35 -7.29
N GLN A 220 -1.79 6.64 -7.07
CA GLN A 220 -2.84 7.62 -6.75
C GLN A 220 -3.85 7.78 -7.90
N ILE A 221 -3.36 7.82 -9.15
CA ILE A 221 -4.23 7.90 -10.33
C ILE A 221 -5.04 6.60 -10.50
N LYS A 222 -4.42 5.43 -10.30
CA LYS A 222 -5.15 4.15 -10.31
C LYS A 222 -6.23 4.10 -9.22
N ASN A 223 -5.94 4.61 -8.03
CA ASN A 223 -6.91 4.71 -6.93
C ASN A 223 -8.08 5.65 -7.27
N LEU A 224 -7.80 6.80 -7.90
CA LEU A 224 -8.82 7.72 -8.41
C LEU A 224 -9.76 7.01 -9.41
N LEU A 225 -9.21 6.36 -10.43
CA LEU A 225 -9.99 5.64 -11.44
C LEU A 225 -10.84 4.52 -10.81
N ASN A 226 -10.27 3.75 -9.89
CA ASN A 226 -11.02 2.71 -9.17
C ASN A 226 -12.16 3.29 -8.32
N ALA A 227 -11.92 4.40 -7.63
CA ALA A 227 -12.93 5.06 -6.80
C ALA A 227 -14.08 5.63 -7.65
N VAL A 228 -13.77 6.17 -8.84
CA VAL A 228 -14.77 6.60 -9.83
C VAL A 228 -15.57 5.42 -10.36
N ARG A 229 -14.90 4.33 -10.76
CA ARG A 229 -15.57 3.11 -11.27
C ARG A 229 -16.49 2.46 -10.25
N ALA A 230 -16.15 2.52 -8.97
CA ALA A 230 -16.97 1.97 -7.89
C ALA A 230 -18.27 2.76 -7.62
N GLN A 231 -18.42 3.96 -8.19
CA GLN A 231 -19.64 4.74 -8.01
C GLN A 231 -20.82 4.09 -8.75
N ARG A 232 -22.01 4.25 -8.16
CA ARG A 232 -23.27 3.78 -8.73
C ARG A 232 -24.25 4.95 -8.86
N ILE A 233 -25.13 4.85 -9.84
CA ILE A 233 -26.32 5.67 -9.93
C ILE A 233 -27.17 5.40 -8.69
N ARG A 234 -27.73 6.44 -8.09
CA ARG A 234 -28.63 6.31 -6.95
C ARG A 234 -30.07 6.25 -7.41
N ASP A 235 -30.54 7.34 -8.01
CA ASP A 235 -31.91 7.49 -8.52
C ASP A 235 -31.87 8.06 -9.93
N PHE A 236 -32.70 7.53 -10.82
CA PHE A 236 -33.02 8.18 -12.09
C PHE A 236 -34.06 9.29 -11.84
N VAL A 237 -33.78 10.51 -12.32
CA VAL A 237 -34.60 11.70 -12.05
C VAL A 237 -35.53 11.99 -13.20
N GLU A 238 -35.00 12.03 -14.42
CA GLU A 238 -35.76 12.35 -15.62
C GLU A 238 -35.10 11.67 -16.84
N GLU A 239 -35.88 11.01 -17.69
CA GLU A 239 -35.34 10.29 -18.86
C GLU A 239 -34.97 11.22 -20.01
N THR A 240 -35.76 12.28 -20.22
CA THR A 240 -35.63 13.24 -21.32
C THR A 240 -35.90 14.65 -20.80
N PRO A 241 -34.93 15.29 -20.13
CA PRO A 241 -35.09 16.64 -19.61
C PRO A 241 -35.23 17.65 -20.75
N ASP A 242 -36.21 18.54 -20.65
CA ASP A 242 -36.36 19.67 -21.57
C ASP A 242 -35.35 20.79 -21.29
N ASP A 243 -34.94 20.94 -20.02
CA ASP A 243 -34.01 21.98 -19.56
C ASP A 243 -32.97 21.43 -18.57
N LEU A 244 -31.71 21.37 -19.02
CA LEU A 244 -30.58 20.90 -18.21
C LEU A 244 -30.15 21.90 -17.13
N SER A 245 -30.55 23.16 -17.21
CA SER A 245 -30.19 24.20 -16.24
C SER A 245 -30.83 23.98 -14.87
N LEU A 246 -32.02 23.34 -14.83
CA LEU A 246 -32.70 22.90 -13.59
C LEU A 246 -31.83 21.99 -12.73
N TYR A 247 -30.90 21.28 -13.39
CA TYR A 247 -29.99 20.31 -12.78
C TYR A 247 -28.55 20.84 -12.70
N GLY A 248 -28.29 22.07 -13.16
CA GLY A 248 -26.95 22.63 -13.31
C GLY A 248 -26.06 21.84 -14.26
N LEU A 249 -26.63 21.18 -15.27
CA LEU A 249 -25.91 20.35 -16.24
C LEU A 249 -25.58 21.09 -17.55
N ASP A 250 -26.15 22.27 -17.74
CA ASP A 250 -25.76 23.25 -18.77
C ASP A 250 -24.41 23.91 -18.44
N GLN A 251 -24.19 24.22 -17.16
CA GLN A 251 -22.93 24.69 -16.58
C GLN A 251 -22.49 23.74 -15.46
N PRO A 252 -22.02 22.54 -15.82
CA PRO A 252 -21.66 21.52 -14.83
C PRO A 252 -20.53 21.98 -13.93
N THR A 253 -20.65 21.67 -12.64
CA THR A 253 -19.62 21.93 -11.64
C THR A 253 -18.36 21.09 -11.91
N ILE A 254 -18.54 19.84 -12.33
CA ILE A 254 -17.44 18.96 -12.75
C ILE A 254 -17.77 18.30 -14.09
N VAL A 255 -16.80 18.28 -15.02
CA VAL A 255 -16.82 17.42 -16.20
C VAL A 255 -15.64 16.45 -16.14
N LEU A 256 -15.95 15.17 -16.12
CA LEU A 256 -14.99 14.07 -16.20
C LEU A 256 -14.97 13.50 -17.61
N THR A 257 -13.78 13.28 -18.17
CA THR A 257 -13.57 12.48 -19.38
C THR A 257 -12.52 11.41 -19.11
N VAL A 258 -12.87 10.14 -19.26
CA VAL A 258 -11.93 9.01 -19.17
C VAL A 258 -11.64 8.51 -20.58
N GLN A 259 -10.39 8.61 -20.99
CA GLN A 259 -9.91 8.16 -22.30
C GLN A 259 -9.39 6.73 -22.20
N LEU A 260 -9.78 5.91 -23.18
CA LEU A 260 -9.33 4.53 -23.34
C LEU A 260 -8.34 4.44 -24.51
N GLY A 261 -7.92 3.23 -24.90
CA GLY A 261 -7.09 3.02 -26.10
C GLY A 261 -7.67 3.70 -27.36
N LYS A 262 -6.82 3.91 -28.39
CA LYS A 262 -7.10 4.76 -29.57
C LYS A 262 -8.42 4.50 -30.32
N GLU A 263 -9.02 3.32 -30.17
CA GLU A 263 -10.24 2.91 -30.88
C GLU A 263 -11.50 2.91 -30.03
N SER A 264 -11.39 3.21 -28.72
CA SER A 264 -12.53 3.18 -27.80
C SER A 264 -13.08 4.58 -27.54
N PRO A 265 -14.41 4.78 -27.58
CA PRO A 265 -15.01 6.07 -27.22
C PRO A 265 -14.71 6.41 -25.75
N PRO A 266 -14.48 7.69 -25.42
CA PRO A 266 -14.25 8.09 -24.05
C PRO A 266 -15.54 8.00 -23.23
N TRP A 267 -15.39 7.74 -21.93
CA TRP A 267 -16.49 7.93 -20.98
C TRP A 267 -16.55 9.38 -20.57
N THR A 268 -17.74 9.99 -20.62
CA THR A 268 -17.93 11.36 -20.12
C THR A 268 -18.96 11.38 -19.01
N LEU A 269 -18.78 12.28 -18.05
CA LEU A 269 -19.74 12.54 -16.99
C LEU A 269 -19.77 14.03 -16.68
N ARG A 270 -20.97 14.58 -16.66
CA ARG A 270 -21.26 15.93 -16.16
C ARG A 270 -21.88 15.79 -14.78
N LEU A 271 -21.36 16.54 -13.82
CA LEU A 271 -21.87 16.64 -12.46
C LEU A 271 -22.37 18.06 -12.25
N GLY A 272 -23.67 18.19 -12.00
CA GLY A 272 -24.37 19.47 -11.86
C GLY A 272 -24.61 19.85 -10.40
N SER A 273 -25.79 20.44 -10.15
CA SER A 273 -26.19 20.96 -8.84
C SER A 273 -26.40 19.87 -7.79
N ALA A 274 -26.22 20.23 -6.52
CA ALA A 274 -26.51 19.35 -5.39
C ALA A 274 -28.02 19.10 -5.26
N LYS A 275 -28.41 17.84 -5.02
CA LYS A 275 -29.76 17.42 -4.65
C LYS A 275 -29.80 17.15 -3.14
N GLY A 276 -30.21 18.16 -2.37
CA GLY A 276 -30.16 18.11 -0.92
C GLY A 276 -28.72 18.01 -0.39
N LYS A 277 -28.53 17.30 0.73
CA LYS A 277 -27.20 17.20 1.39
C LYS A 277 -26.34 16.03 0.90
N ASN A 278 -26.93 15.05 0.21
CA ASN A 278 -26.32 13.74 0.05
C ASN A 278 -26.12 13.30 -1.41
N ALA A 279 -26.55 14.06 -2.41
CA ALA A 279 -26.44 13.67 -3.80
C ALA A 279 -26.20 14.86 -4.73
N TYR A 280 -25.76 14.57 -5.95
CA TYR A 280 -25.60 15.53 -7.05
C TYR A 280 -26.32 15.01 -8.28
N HIS A 281 -26.90 15.92 -9.07
CA HIS A 281 -27.40 15.59 -10.40
C HIS A 281 -26.24 15.30 -11.34
N ALA A 282 -26.43 14.35 -12.25
CA ALA A 282 -25.41 13.92 -13.18
C ALA A 282 -26.03 13.46 -14.51
N GLN A 283 -25.21 13.55 -15.56
CA GLN A 283 -25.49 12.99 -16.88
C GLN A 283 -24.22 12.33 -17.40
N ARG A 284 -24.35 11.10 -17.93
CA ARG A 284 -23.23 10.31 -18.44
C ARG A 284 -23.31 10.21 -19.96
N ASN A 285 -22.17 10.29 -20.63
CA ASN A 285 -22.07 10.18 -22.08
C ASN A 285 -23.04 11.18 -22.74
N LYS A 286 -23.46 10.92 -23.98
CA LYS A 286 -24.49 11.70 -24.66
C LYS A 286 -25.90 11.12 -24.40
N THR A 287 -26.14 10.46 -23.26
CA THR A 287 -27.49 10.01 -22.92
C THR A 287 -28.34 11.20 -22.47
N ALA A 288 -29.63 11.17 -22.76
CA ALA A 288 -30.54 12.26 -22.40
C ALA A 288 -30.79 12.31 -20.88
N ASN A 289 -30.88 11.14 -20.24
CA ASN A 289 -31.36 11.01 -18.88
C ASN A 289 -30.49 11.69 -17.82
N VAL A 290 -31.15 12.29 -16.84
CA VAL A 290 -30.57 12.86 -15.62
C VAL A 290 -30.79 11.89 -14.48
N PHE A 291 -29.73 11.65 -13.72
CA PHE A 291 -29.76 10.80 -12.55
C PHE A 291 -28.97 11.44 -11.42
N THR A 292 -28.94 10.77 -10.27
CA THR A 292 -28.19 11.23 -9.10
C THR A 292 -27.06 10.29 -8.74
N VAL A 293 -26.00 10.87 -8.19
CA VAL A 293 -24.83 10.16 -7.66
C VAL A 293 -24.54 10.64 -6.24
N GLY A 294 -23.80 9.83 -5.48
CA GLY A 294 -23.42 10.21 -4.11
C GLY A 294 -22.39 11.34 -4.05
N THR A 295 -22.32 12.01 -2.90
CA THR A 295 -21.30 13.03 -2.59
C THR A 295 -19.86 12.51 -2.68
N GLY A 296 -19.64 11.20 -2.51
CA GLY A 296 -18.32 10.58 -2.64
C GLY A 296 -17.70 10.75 -4.03
N LEU A 297 -18.51 10.80 -5.09
CA LEU A 297 -18.01 11.08 -6.44
C LEU A 297 -17.51 12.52 -6.58
N PHE A 298 -18.29 13.49 -6.06
CA PHE A 298 -17.88 14.90 -6.02
C PHE A 298 -16.55 15.04 -5.28
N GLN A 299 -16.46 14.52 -4.05
CA GLN A 299 -15.25 14.57 -3.22
C GLN A 299 -14.03 13.92 -3.89
N THR A 300 -14.26 12.87 -4.67
CA THR A 300 -13.19 12.15 -5.39
C THR A 300 -12.67 12.98 -6.57
N LEU A 301 -13.56 13.62 -7.33
CA LEU A 301 -13.21 14.41 -8.51
C LEU A 301 -12.76 15.84 -8.18
N SER A 302 -13.13 16.38 -7.02
CA SER A 302 -12.73 17.71 -6.55
C SER A 302 -11.44 17.69 -5.72
N LYS A 303 -10.68 16.59 -5.71
CA LYS A 303 -9.40 16.51 -4.98
C LYS A 303 -8.40 17.49 -5.58
N ASN A 304 -7.58 18.08 -4.71
CA ASN A 304 -6.47 18.93 -5.14
C ASN A 304 -5.54 18.14 -6.08
N PRO A 305 -5.23 18.64 -7.30
CA PRO A 305 -4.40 17.89 -8.23
C PRO A 305 -2.98 17.63 -7.75
N LEU A 306 -2.45 18.41 -6.80
CA LEU A 306 -1.16 18.16 -6.13
C LEU A 306 -1.12 16.76 -5.48
N SER A 307 -2.26 16.21 -5.05
CA SER A 307 -2.34 14.88 -4.44
C SER A 307 -2.01 13.73 -5.39
N PHE A 308 -1.98 13.99 -6.70
CA PHE A 308 -1.65 13.01 -7.74
C PHE A 308 -0.22 13.15 -8.26
N MET A 309 0.58 14.08 -7.73
CA MET A 309 1.98 14.22 -8.13
C MET A 309 2.84 13.07 -7.61
N ASP A 310 3.87 12.70 -8.38
CA ASP A 310 4.87 11.72 -7.98
C ASP A 310 5.58 12.16 -6.69
N LYS A 311 5.56 11.29 -5.68
CA LYS A 311 6.10 11.57 -4.35
C LYS A 311 7.60 11.35 -4.20
N THR A 312 8.31 10.92 -5.25
CA THR A 312 9.78 10.79 -5.23
C THR A 312 10.39 12.13 -4.88
N LEU A 313 11.27 12.17 -3.87
CA LEU A 313 11.87 13.43 -3.42
C LEU A 313 12.94 13.92 -4.40
N MET A 314 13.83 13.05 -4.85
CA MET A 314 14.89 13.38 -5.81
C MET A 314 15.27 12.15 -6.64
N GLU A 315 15.47 12.34 -7.94
CA GLU A 315 15.97 11.29 -8.84
C GLU A 315 17.48 11.47 -8.99
N ILE A 316 18.28 10.53 -8.45
CA ILE A 316 19.74 10.59 -8.49
C ILE A 316 20.33 9.27 -8.98
N GLU A 317 21.46 9.36 -9.67
CA GLU A 317 22.32 8.22 -10.00
C GLU A 317 23.64 8.38 -9.24
N ASP A 318 24.04 7.38 -8.45
CA ASP A 318 25.15 7.53 -7.49
C ASP A 318 26.48 7.79 -8.20
N THR A 319 26.64 7.21 -9.39
CA THR A 319 27.82 7.39 -10.25
C THR A 319 27.89 8.78 -10.86
N GLU A 320 26.79 9.54 -10.88
CA GLU A 320 26.74 10.92 -11.38
C GLU A 320 27.00 11.95 -10.28
N VAL A 321 26.95 11.58 -9.00
CA VAL A 321 27.13 12.54 -7.91
C VAL A 321 28.62 12.90 -7.76
N ALA A 322 28.93 14.19 -7.94
CA ALA A 322 30.27 14.74 -7.75
C ALA A 322 30.46 15.30 -6.33
N ARG A 323 29.39 15.87 -5.76
CA ARG A 323 29.46 16.58 -4.47
C ARG A 323 28.11 16.63 -3.78
N ILE A 324 28.14 16.50 -2.46
CA ILE A 324 27.00 16.69 -1.56
C ILE A 324 27.33 17.86 -0.64
N THR A 325 26.44 18.84 -0.57
CA THR A 325 26.57 19.99 0.34
C THR A 325 25.36 20.07 1.26
N ILE A 326 25.60 20.06 2.57
CA ILE A 326 24.57 20.19 3.61
C ILE A 326 24.84 21.46 4.39
N ARG A 327 23.89 22.38 4.42
CA ARG A 327 23.93 23.60 5.22
C ARG A 327 22.93 23.53 6.36
N HIS A 328 23.35 23.97 7.53
CA HIS A 328 22.52 24.15 8.71
C HIS A 328 23.00 25.38 9.49
N ALA A 329 22.17 26.41 9.55
CA ALA A 329 22.55 27.72 10.09
C ALA A 329 23.88 28.23 9.48
N LEU A 330 24.94 28.40 10.28
CA LEU A 330 26.26 28.87 9.83
C LEU A 330 27.21 27.73 9.43
N GLN A 331 26.81 26.47 9.61
CA GLN A 331 27.66 25.32 9.31
C GLN A 331 27.39 24.82 7.89
N THR A 332 28.47 24.56 7.16
CA THR A 332 28.43 23.91 5.84
C THR A 332 29.28 22.66 5.88
N VAL A 333 28.66 21.52 5.61
CA VAL A 333 29.32 20.23 5.40
C VAL A 333 29.34 19.98 3.90
N GLN A 334 30.52 19.73 3.34
CA GLN A 334 30.67 19.45 1.92
C GLN A 334 31.50 18.19 1.76
N VAL A 335 30.96 17.21 1.03
CA VAL A 335 31.66 15.98 0.69
C VAL A 335 31.85 15.95 -0.82
N ILE A 336 33.08 15.69 -1.26
CA ILE A 336 33.48 15.70 -2.66
C ILE A 336 33.94 14.30 -3.04
N ARG A 337 33.44 13.80 -4.17
CA ARG A 337 33.90 12.57 -4.77
C ARG A 337 35.20 12.82 -5.51
N ARG A 338 36.23 12.05 -5.19
CA ARG A 338 37.51 12.02 -5.90
C ARG A 338 37.69 10.64 -6.50
N ASP A 339 38.19 10.61 -7.72
CA ASP A 339 38.64 9.38 -8.37
C ASP A 339 40.16 9.44 -8.44
N ASP A 340 40.83 8.51 -7.75
CA ASP A 340 42.27 8.34 -7.82
C ASP A 340 42.57 6.98 -8.45
N GLN A 341 42.99 7.00 -9.72
CA GLN A 341 43.37 5.82 -10.49
C GLN A 341 42.31 4.69 -10.50
N GLY A 342 41.02 5.05 -10.54
CA GLY A 342 39.90 4.10 -10.55
C GLY A 342 39.38 3.73 -9.16
N THR A 343 39.97 4.27 -8.10
CA THR A 343 39.47 4.12 -6.72
C THR A 343 38.68 5.36 -6.32
N VAL A 344 37.37 5.20 -6.14
CA VAL A 344 36.50 6.28 -5.67
C VAL A 344 36.69 6.50 -4.18
N GLN A 345 37.02 7.73 -3.80
CA GLN A 345 37.16 8.20 -2.43
C GLN A 345 36.23 9.39 -2.20
N TRP A 346 35.61 9.45 -1.03
CA TRP A 346 34.84 10.62 -0.60
C TRP A 346 35.65 11.40 0.44
N VAL A 347 35.76 12.71 0.27
CA VAL A 347 36.50 13.59 1.18
C VAL A 347 35.61 14.71 1.68
N LEU A 348 35.73 15.04 2.96
CA LEU A 348 35.13 16.23 3.55
C LEU A 348 35.99 17.44 3.19
N ALA A 349 35.38 18.46 2.58
CA ALA A 349 36.06 19.69 2.24
C ALA A 349 36.28 20.55 3.50
N GLY A 350 37.49 21.09 3.66
CA GLY A 350 37.90 21.90 4.81
C GLY A 350 39.44 22.07 4.87
N ALA A 351 39.93 22.82 5.85
CA ALA A 351 41.35 23.15 6.01
C ALA A 351 42.26 21.91 6.04
N ASP A 352 41.80 20.82 6.66
CA ASP A 352 42.57 19.58 6.82
C ASP A 352 42.04 18.41 5.99
N SER A 353 41.08 18.66 5.07
CA SER A 353 40.46 17.68 4.14
C SER A 353 40.50 16.22 4.61
N THR A 354 39.57 15.83 5.48
CA THR A 354 39.54 14.48 6.07
C THR A 354 38.77 13.49 5.19
N SER A 355 39.10 12.20 5.27
CA SER A 355 38.34 11.12 4.61
C SER A 355 36.91 11.04 5.17
N ALA A 356 35.93 10.87 4.28
CA ALA A 356 34.55 10.59 4.63
C ALA A 356 34.32 9.06 4.69
N ASP A 357 33.41 8.62 5.55
CA ASP A 357 33.04 7.20 5.64
C ASP A 357 32.23 6.80 4.39
N PRO A 358 32.75 5.88 3.55
CA PRO A 358 32.03 5.43 2.35
C PRO A 358 30.67 4.81 2.64
N ALA A 359 30.53 4.08 3.76
CA ALA A 359 29.26 3.48 4.16
C ALA A 359 28.24 4.54 4.58
N ALA A 360 28.67 5.57 5.29
CA ALA A 360 27.81 6.70 5.67
C ALA A 360 27.32 7.48 4.45
N ILE A 361 28.20 7.72 3.45
CA ILE A 361 27.83 8.41 2.20
C ILE A 361 26.87 7.56 1.37
N ASN A 362 27.16 6.26 1.18
CA ASN A 362 26.27 5.36 0.46
C ASN A 362 24.90 5.25 1.15
N SER A 363 24.88 5.23 2.48
CA SER A 363 23.63 5.26 3.25
C SER A 363 22.85 6.57 3.05
N LEU A 364 23.51 7.72 2.99
CA LEU A 364 22.87 9.01 2.71
C LEU A 364 22.28 9.06 1.30
N LEU A 365 23.02 8.59 0.29
CA LEU A 365 22.53 8.51 -1.09
C LEU A 365 21.33 7.57 -1.22
N PHE A 366 21.37 6.42 -0.54
CA PHE A 366 20.24 5.50 -0.44
C PHE A 366 19.02 6.16 0.22
N ASP A 367 19.21 6.80 1.38
CA ASP A 367 18.13 7.51 2.08
C ASP A 367 17.54 8.64 1.22
N LEU A 368 18.34 9.32 0.40
CA LEU A 368 17.89 10.36 -0.53
C LEU A 368 17.04 9.79 -1.67
N LYS A 369 17.43 8.64 -2.25
CA LYS A 369 16.66 7.91 -3.27
C LYS A 369 15.34 7.35 -2.72
N ASP A 370 15.37 6.84 -1.49
CA ASP A 370 14.20 6.25 -0.83
C ASP A 370 13.24 7.30 -0.26
N ALA A 371 13.72 8.53 -0.03
CA ALA A 371 12.91 9.60 0.50
C ALA A 371 11.67 9.89 -0.37
N ARG A 372 10.53 10.05 0.31
CA ARG A 372 9.26 10.41 -0.30
C ARG A 372 8.70 11.68 0.34
N VAL A 373 8.04 12.48 -0.48
CA VAL A 373 7.18 13.57 -0.03
C VAL A 373 6.01 12.99 0.75
N ALA A 374 5.77 13.49 1.96
CA ALA A 374 4.61 13.08 2.74
C ALA A 374 3.32 13.63 2.11
N GLU A 375 3.30 14.93 1.84
CA GLU A 375 2.16 15.65 1.28
C GLU A 375 2.60 16.89 0.50
N PHE A 376 1.96 17.15 -0.65
CA PHE A 376 2.15 18.39 -1.40
C PHE A 376 1.17 19.45 -0.89
N VAL A 377 1.68 20.64 -0.59
CA VAL A 377 0.88 21.72 0.03
C VAL A 377 0.41 22.71 -1.04
N GLN A 378 1.35 23.32 -1.76
CA GLN A 378 1.07 24.32 -2.79
C GLN A 378 2.30 24.60 -3.66
N GLN A 379 2.12 25.31 -4.76
CA GLN A 379 3.22 25.85 -5.57
C GLN A 379 3.53 27.30 -5.18
N GLY A 380 4.82 27.62 -5.01
CA GLY A 380 5.28 28.98 -4.72
C GLY A 380 4.95 29.48 -3.31
N ASN A 381 5.09 30.81 -3.13
CA ASN A 381 4.98 31.52 -1.85
C ASN A 381 5.87 30.91 -0.74
N LEU A 382 7.16 30.77 -1.04
CA LEU A 382 8.14 30.12 -0.15
C LEU A 382 8.28 30.80 1.23
N LYS A 383 8.04 32.11 1.29
CA LYS A 383 8.23 32.93 2.49
C LYS A 383 7.35 32.53 3.67
N ILE A 384 6.08 32.20 3.45
CA ILE A 384 5.18 31.82 4.55
C ILE A 384 5.61 30.53 5.26
N PHE A 385 6.39 29.70 4.55
CA PHE A 385 6.93 28.43 5.05
C PHE A 385 8.37 28.56 5.57
N GLY A 386 8.97 29.74 5.50
CA GLY A 386 10.39 29.96 5.86
C GLY A 386 11.36 29.27 4.91
N LEU A 387 10.99 29.14 3.64
CA LEU A 387 11.83 28.57 2.57
C LEU A 387 12.59 29.64 1.78
N ASP A 388 12.28 30.92 1.98
CA ASP A 388 13.06 32.06 1.49
C ASP A 388 14.38 32.22 2.26
N VAL A 389 14.38 31.88 3.55
CA VAL A 389 15.57 31.74 4.40
C VAL A 389 15.53 30.34 5.02
N PRO A 390 15.97 29.30 4.30
CA PRO A 390 15.83 27.92 4.74
C PRO A 390 16.65 27.64 6.01
N GLN A 391 16.08 26.86 6.92
CA GLN A 391 16.78 26.39 8.13
C GLN A 391 17.89 25.39 7.79
N LYS A 392 17.64 24.55 6.78
CA LYS A 392 18.62 23.61 6.22
C LYS A 392 18.53 23.58 4.71
N GLU A 393 19.65 23.30 4.06
CA GLU A 393 19.72 23.05 2.62
C GLU A 393 20.57 21.82 2.35
N LEU A 394 20.06 20.89 1.53
CA LEU A 394 20.83 19.77 0.99
C LEU A 394 20.92 19.98 -0.51
N ARG A 395 22.14 20.04 -1.05
CA ARG A 395 22.41 20.26 -2.46
C ARG A 395 23.27 19.13 -3.01
N ILE A 396 22.85 18.58 -4.13
CA ILE A 396 23.59 17.59 -4.92
C ILE A 396 24.12 18.31 -6.17
N THR A 397 25.43 18.25 -6.37
CA THR A 397 26.08 18.67 -7.62
C THR A 397 26.51 17.40 -8.38
N LYS A 398 26.07 17.28 -9.63
CA LYS A 398 26.42 16.17 -10.52
C LYS A 398 27.74 16.41 -11.25
N ASN A 399 28.28 15.37 -11.88
CA ASN A 399 29.53 15.42 -12.66
C ASN A 399 29.43 16.38 -13.86
N ASP A 400 28.25 16.59 -14.42
CA ASP A 400 27.99 17.54 -15.51
C ASP A 400 27.87 19.01 -15.03
N GLY A 401 27.98 19.24 -13.72
CA GLY A 401 27.84 20.55 -13.08
C GLY A 401 26.40 20.96 -12.78
N SER A 402 25.39 20.18 -13.15
CA SER A 402 24.01 20.44 -12.77
C SER A 402 23.80 20.27 -11.26
N GLU A 403 22.87 21.06 -10.70
CA GLU A 403 22.60 21.07 -9.27
C GLU A 403 21.10 20.95 -8.97
N GLU A 404 20.78 20.16 -7.95
CA GLU A 404 19.44 20.10 -7.38
C GLU A 404 19.54 20.27 -5.86
N SER A 405 18.62 21.04 -5.28
CA SER A 405 18.59 21.25 -3.83
C SER A 405 17.22 21.05 -3.21
N ILE A 406 17.24 20.58 -1.96
CA ILE A 406 16.11 20.48 -1.06
C ILE A 406 16.31 21.55 0.01
N LEU A 407 15.37 22.47 0.07
CA LEU A 407 15.27 23.51 1.08
C LEU A 407 14.34 23.02 2.19
N LEU A 408 14.76 23.16 3.44
CA LEU A 408 13.95 22.86 4.62
C LEU A 408 13.59 24.16 5.32
N GLY A 409 12.28 24.38 5.49
CA GLY A 409 11.71 25.54 6.16
C GLY A 409 11.30 25.23 7.59
N ARG A 410 10.22 25.87 8.03
CA ARG A 410 9.70 25.76 9.40
C ARG A 410 9.07 24.39 9.66
N ALA A 411 9.03 24.01 10.93
CA ALA A 411 8.24 22.89 11.40
C ALA A 411 6.73 23.12 11.17
N ASN A 412 6.01 22.05 10.85
CA ASN A 412 4.55 22.01 10.78
C ASN A 412 3.97 21.54 12.13
N GLY A 413 3.08 22.31 12.72
CA GLY A 413 2.44 22.00 14.00
C GLY A 413 3.44 21.76 15.14
N SER A 414 3.33 20.62 15.81
CA SER A 414 4.16 20.24 16.97
C SER A 414 5.56 19.69 16.62
N GLY A 415 5.99 19.76 15.35
CA GLY A 415 7.35 19.37 14.94
C GLY A 415 7.51 17.95 14.39
N GLY A 416 6.42 17.23 14.12
CA GLY A 416 6.47 15.91 13.47
C GLY A 416 6.83 15.95 11.98
N GLN A 417 6.60 17.10 11.34
CA GLN A 417 6.84 17.33 9.90
C GLN A 417 7.42 18.72 9.68
N TYR A 418 8.03 18.94 8.53
CA TYR A 418 8.65 20.20 8.13
C TYR A 418 8.21 20.56 6.73
N PHE A 419 7.99 21.86 6.50
CA PHE A 419 7.83 22.37 5.14
C PHE A 419 9.17 22.29 4.41
N ALA A 420 9.14 21.87 3.16
CA ALA A 420 10.29 21.73 2.29
C ALA A 420 9.93 22.14 0.86
N SER A 421 10.95 22.45 0.05
CA SER A 421 10.81 22.69 -1.38
C SER A 421 12.02 22.19 -2.14
N ARG A 422 11.82 21.83 -3.40
CA ARG A 422 12.90 21.56 -4.34
C ARG A 422 13.24 22.80 -5.15
N SER A 423 14.49 22.93 -5.57
CA SER A 423 14.91 24.05 -6.43
C SER A 423 14.29 24.02 -7.82
N ARG A 424 14.02 22.82 -8.36
CA ARG A 424 13.56 22.63 -9.75
C ARG A 424 12.15 23.17 -10.05
N ASP A 425 11.24 23.10 -9.09
CA ASP A 425 9.80 23.35 -9.29
C ASP A 425 9.16 24.27 -8.25
N GLN A 426 9.91 24.68 -7.21
CA GLN A 426 9.44 25.53 -6.11
C GLN A 426 8.12 25.06 -5.48
N THR A 427 7.83 23.76 -5.56
CA THR A 427 6.65 23.16 -4.97
C THR A 427 6.91 22.95 -3.48
N VAL A 428 6.02 23.47 -2.65
CA VAL A 428 6.07 23.31 -1.19
C VAL A 428 5.40 22.00 -0.81
N PHE A 429 6.10 21.21 -0.02
CA PHE A 429 5.64 19.92 0.47
C PHE A 429 6.08 19.66 1.91
N LEU A 430 5.55 18.61 2.52
CA LEU A 430 5.91 18.15 3.85
C LEU A 430 6.90 16.99 3.79
N LEU A 431 7.89 17.03 4.66
CA LEU A 431 8.78 15.92 4.98
C LEU A 431 8.65 15.54 6.44
N ASP A 432 8.61 14.24 6.72
CA ASP A 432 8.59 13.74 8.10
C ASP A 432 9.93 13.97 8.79
N ALA A 433 9.90 14.24 10.11
CA ALA A 433 11.09 14.49 10.91
C ALA A 433 12.15 13.37 10.79
N LYS A 434 11.71 12.11 10.66
CA LYS A 434 12.59 10.95 10.45
C LYS A 434 13.37 11.06 9.15
N THR A 435 12.72 11.46 8.06
CA THR A 435 13.35 11.68 6.76
C THR A 435 14.33 12.85 6.84
N VAL A 436 13.93 13.96 7.47
CA VAL A 436 14.82 15.11 7.70
C VAL A 436 16.10 14.71 8.45
N ASN A 437 15.99 13.93 9.52
CA ASN A 437 17.16 13.51 10.31
C ASN A 437 18.10 12.57 9.53
N LYS A 438 17.56 11.74 8.63
CA LYS A 438 18.35 10.86 7.76
C LYS A 438 19.14 11.62 6.69
N LEU A 439 18.54 12.68 6.14
CA LEU A 439 19.10 13.44 5.01
C LEU A 439 20.09 14.52 5.47
N PHE A 440 19.76 15.28 6.50
CA PHE A 440 20.56 16.43 6.94
C PHE A 440 21.58 16.04 8.01
N ARG A 441 22.55 15.20 7.60
CA ARG A 441 23.63 14.66 8.45
C ARG A 441 24.71 15.72 8.76
N SER A 442 25.34 15.60 9.91
CA SER A 442 26.46 16.46 10.34
C SER A 442 27.79 16.01 9.73
N ALA A 443 28.85 16.83 9.84
CA ALA A 443 30.19 16.43 9.43
C ALA A 443 30.68 15.18 10.19
N ASN A 444 30.37 15.10 11.50
CA ASN A 444 30.73 13.96 12.34
C ASN A 444 30.04 12.67 11.90
N ASP A 445 28.81 12.74 11.37
CA ASP A 445 28.08 11.56 10.87
C ASP A 445 28.64 11.03 9.55
N LEU A 446 29.34 11.89 8.79
CA LEU A 446 29.90 11.56 7.47
C LEU A 446 31.40 11.30 7.52
N GLN A 447 32.08 11.64 8.60
CA GLN A 447 33.52 11.48 8.75
C GLN A 447 33.90 10.02 8.95
N ASN A 448 35.02 9.60 8.34
CA ASN A 448 35.60 8.30 8.68
C ASN A 448 36.14 8.33 10.11
N LYS A 449 35.56 7.48 10.98
CA LYS A 449 35.90 7.42 12.40
C LYS A 449 36.97 6.38 12.74
N GLN A 450 37.47 5.64 11.76
CA GLN A 450 38.49 4.61 11.96
C GLN A 450 39.82 5.24 12.41
N LEU A 451 40.38 4.75 13.51
CA LEU A 451 41.63 5.27 14.07
C LEU A 451 42.89 4.65 13.45
N LEU A 452 42.84 3.37 13.07
CA LEU A 452 43.96 2.64 12.50
C LEU A 452 43.58 2.02 11.15
N GLN A 453 44.37 2.28 10.12
CA GLN A 453 44.22 1.70 8.79
C GLN A 453 45.49 0.92 8.42
N PHE A 454 45.38 -0.41 8.34
CA PHE A 454 46.51 -1.29 8.04
C PHE A 454 46.05 -2.57 7.34
N ASP A 455 46.94 -3.22 6.60
CA ASP A 455 46.69 -4.55 6.02
C ASP A 455 46.98 -5.64 7.06
N LYS A 456 45.93 -6.34 7.51
CA LYS A 456 46.03 -7.42 8.50
C LYS A 456 46.99 -8.54 8.08
N ASN A 457 47.17 -8.74 6.78
CA ASN A 457 48.06 -9.79 6.25
C ASN A 457 49.55 -9.42 6.38
N GLN A 458 49.86 -8.13 6.46
CA GLN A 458 51.22 -7.64 6.64
C GLN A 458 51.66 -7.68 8.11
N VAL A 459 50.70 -7.79 9.05
CA VAL A 459 51.02 -7.82 10.48
C VAL A 459 51.65 -9.15 10.88
N THR A 460 52.90 -9.09 11.34
CA THR A 460 53.63 -10.25 11.88
C THR A 460 53.92 -10.16 13.37
N GLY A 461 53.83 -8.96 13.95
CA GLY A 461 54.00 -8.71 15.39
C GLY A 461 52.86 -7.89 15.98
N ILE A 462 52.40 -8.27 17.17
CA ILE A 462 51.45 -7.50 17.99
C ILE A 462 52.07 -7.29 19.37
N PHE A 463 52.16 -6.05 19.82
CA PHE A 463 52.68 -5.69 21.13
C PHE A 463 51.58 -5.00 21.92
N ILE A 464 51.22 -5.58 23.07
CA ILE A 464 50.25 -5.01 24.02
C ILE A 464 51.03 -4.68 25.29
N GLU A 465 51.15 -3.39 25.59
CA GLU A 465 51.81 -2.89 26.79
C GLU A 465 50.74 -2.38 27.75
N THR A 466 50.76 -2.87 28.97
CA THR A 466 49.91 -2.41 30.09
C THR A 466 50.82 -2.06 31.26
N PRO A 467 50.33 -1.33 32.29
CA PRO A 467 51.15 -1.01 33.46
C PRO A 467 51.81 -2.26 34.08
N GLY A 468 53.12 -2.40 33.89
CA GLY A 468 53.95 -3.48 34.44
C GLY A 468 53.99 -4.79 33.63
N LYS A 469 53.36 -4.88 32.46
CA LYS A 469 53.40 -6.09 31.61
C LYS A 469 53.45 -5.77 30.12
N THR A 470 54.18 -6.60 29.39
CA THR A 470 54.25 -6.58 27.92
C THR A 470 53.88 -7.96 27.38
N PHE A 471 52.96 -7.98 26.42
CA PHE A 471 52.59 -9.17 25.66
C PHE A 471 53.07 -8.99 24.22
N GLU A 472 53.98 -9.87 23.81
CA GLU A 472 54.53 -9.88 22.45
C GLU A 472 54.01 -11.13 21.73
N LEU A 473 53.17 -10.93 20.71
CA LEU A 473 52.67 -11.99 19.87
C LEU A 473 53.39 -11.96 18.53
N LYS A 474 53.78 -13.14 18.05
CA LYS A 474 54.42 -13.33 16.75
C LYS A 474 53.61 -14.27 15.88
N ARG A 475 53.33 -13.85 14.65
CA ARG A 475 52.70 -14.65 13.61
C ARG A 475 53.75 -15.45 12.83
N THR A 476 53.49 -16.73 12.59
CA THR A 476 54.28 -17.57 11.67
C THR A 476 53.32 -18.39 10.83
N GLY A 477 53.20 -18.06 9.53
CA GLY A 477 52.11 -18.55 8.70
C GLY A 477 50.76 -18.04 9.22
N ASP A 478 49.85 -18.96 9.54
CA ASP A 478 48.53 -18.64 10.12
C ASP A 478 48.45 -18.86 11.64
N GLU A 479 49.57 -19.25 12.27
CA GLU A 479 49.63 -19.48 13.71
C GLU A 479 50.18 -18.27 14.45
N TRP A 480 49.62 -18.02 15.64
CA TRP A 480 50.09 -17.02 16.58
C TRP A 480 50.80 -17.70 17.76
N SER A 481 51.89 -17.10 18.21
CA SER A 481 52.64 -17.52 19.39
C SER A 481 52.84 -16.33 20.33
N LEU A 482 52.85 -16.58 21.64
CA LEU A 482 53.20 -15.58 22.65
C LEU A 482 54.69 -15.74 23.00
N LEU A 483 55.45 -14.64 22.96
CA LEU A 483 56.87 -14.61 23.31
C LEU A 483 57.10 -14.06 24.73
N GLN A 484 56.29 -13.10 25.15
CA GLN A 484 56.32 -12.47 26.48
C GLN A 484 54.91 -12.35 27.07
N PRO A 485 54.75 -12.34 28.41
CA PRO A 485 55.77 -12.55 29.43
C PRO A 485 56.15 -14.03 29.64
N GLU A 486 55.32 -14.96 29.18
CA GLU A 486 55.57 -16.40 29.17
C GLU A 486 55.43 -16.92 27.74
N SER A 487 56.34 -17.79 27.30
CA SER A 487 56.30 -18.30 25.93
C SER A 487 55.21 -19.36 25.75
N ILE A 488 54.24 -19.08 24.86
CA ILE A 488 53.20 -20.03 24.45
C ILE A 488 53.38 -20.29 22.96
N LYS A 489 53.87 -21.50 22.61
CA LYS A 489 54.26 -21.85 21.23
C LYS A 489 53.11 -21.78 20.23
N LYS A 490 51.87 -22.04 20.68
CA LYS A 490 50.68 -22.06 19.84
C LYS A 490 49.50 -21.49 20.63
N LEU A 491 49.10 -20.29 20.28
CA LEU A 491 47.86 -19.67 20.73
C LEU A 491 46.69 -20.18 19.90
N ASP A 492 45.48 -20.00 20.42
CA ASP A 492 44.29 -20.12 19.60
C ASP A 492 44.38 -19.09 18.45
N ALA A 493 44.13 -19.54 17.22
CA ALA A 493 44.17 -18.70 16.02
C ALA A 493 43.18 -17.53 16.09
N PHE A 494 42.12 -17.62 16.91
CA PHE A 494 41.19 -16.51 17.12
C PHE A 494 41.85 -15.32 17.84
N ILE A 495 42.72 -15.52 18.83
CA ILE A 495 43.27 -14.43 19.65
C ILE A 495 43.94 -13.34 18.79
N GLY A 496 44.90 -13.73 17.94
CA GLY A 496 45.59 -12.77 17.09
C GLY A 496 44.66 -12.17 16.02
N ARG A 497 43.75 -12.97 15.45
CA ARG A 497 42.77 -12.49 14.46
C ARG A 497 41.80 -11.47 15.06
N ASP A 498 41.34 -11.71 16.28
CA ASP A 498 40.39 -10.88 17.01
C ASP A 498 41.04 -9.55 17.40
N ILE A 499 42.28 -9.56 17.90
CA ILE A 499 43.04 -8.31 18.14
C ILE A 499 43.16 -7.48 16.86
N LEU A 500 43.55 -8.09 15.74
CA LEU A 500 43.64 -7.38 14.45
C LEU A 500 42.28 -6.92 13.95
N TRP A 501 41.21 -7.67 14.22
CA TRP A 501 39.84 -7.28 13.88
C TRP A 501 39.38 -6.09 14.70
N THR A 502 39.54 -6.13 16.02
CA THR A 502 39.19 -5.06 16.96
C THR A 502 39.99 -3.79 16.68
N ALA A 503 41.31 -3.90 16.41
CA ALA A 503 42.15 -2.75 16.07
C ALA A 503 41.77 -2.11 14.73
N ASN A 504 41.48 -2.92 13.70
CA ASN A 504 41.10 -2.41 12.38
C ASN A 504 39.67 -1.81 12.37
N ASN A 505 38.79 -2.23 13.28
CA ASN A 505 37.43 -1.70 13.39
C ASN A 505 37.30 -0.66 14.51
N LEU A 506 38.41 -0.22 15.11
CA LEU A 506 38.40 0.77 16.17
C LEU A 506 37.95 2.12 15.62
N GLN A 507 36.79 2.57 16.09
CA GLN A 507 36.23 3.88 15.79
C GLN A 507 36.20 4.75 17.04
N TYR A 508 36.44 6.05 16.86
CA TYR A 508 36.21 7.02 17.94
C TYR A 508 34.75 7.48 17.99
N GLU A 509 34.27 7.86 19.17
CA GLU A 509 32.93 8.41 19.39
C GLU A 509 32.92 9.93 19.21
N SER A 510 33.93 10.59 19.77
CA SER A 510 34.13 12.05 19.69
C SER A 510 35.60 12.43 19.89
N LEU A 511 35.91 13.70 19.67
CA LEU A 511 37.22 14.29 19.98
C LEU A 511 37.24 14.77 21.43
N ALA A 512 38.40 14.72 22.08
CA ALA A 512 38.57 15.35 23.39
C ALA A 512 38.53 16.88 23.26
N GLU A 513 37.84 17.53 24.20
CA GLU A 513 37.80 18.97 24.30
C GLU A 513 39.18 19.52 24.70
N PRO A 514 39.53 20.78 24.33
CA PRO A 514 40.82 21.36 24.68
C PRO A 514 41.18 21.30 26.17
N GLY A 515 40.20 21.41 27.07
CA GLY A 515 40.40 21.32 28.52
C GLY A 515 40.63 19.90 29.06
N GLU A 516 40.29 18.86 28.29
CA GLU A 516 40.40 17.46 28.70
C GLU A 516 41.79 16.86 28.43
N ARG A 517 42.63 17.54 27.62
CA ARG A 517 43.93 17.01 27.19
C ARG A 517 44.82 16.58 28.37
N ASN A 518 44.82 17.33 29.45
CA ASN A 518 45.63 17.04 30.64
C ASN A 518 45.05 15.90 31.49
N GLN A 519 43.77 15.57 31.32
CA GLN A 519 43.08 14.47 32.01
C GLN A 519 43.20 13.16 31.24
N ALA A 520 43.65 13.21 29.97
CA ALA A 520 43.73 12.05 29.10
C ALA A 520 44.73 10.99 29.60
N GLY A 521 45.75 11.38 30.36
CA GLY A 521 46.75 10.45 30.92
C GLY A 521 47.47 9.61 29.86
N LEU A 522 47.70 10.16 28.67
CA LEU A 522 48.37 9.47 27.56
C LEU A 522 49.89 9.29 27.78
N ASP A 523 50.47 10.02 28.74
CA ASP A 523 51.89 9.87 29.13
C ASP A 523 52.11 8.69 30.08
N ALA A 524 51.05 8.23 30.75
CA ALA A 524 51.01 7.02 31.56
C ALA A 524 49.81 6.16 31.11
N PRO A 525 49.90 5.56 29.90
CA PRO A 525 48.77 4.90 29.27
C PRO A 525 48.32 3.68 30.05
N VAL A 526 47.01 3.40 30.00
CA VAL A 526 46.43 2.16 30.54
C VAL A 526 46.69 0.99 29.60
N MET A 527 46.87 1.25 28.31
CA MET A 527 47.25 0.27 27.30
C MET A 527 47.91 0.96 26.09
N THR A 528 48.98 0.38 25.56
CA THR A 528 49.49 0.71 24.23
C THR A 528 49.43 -0.54 23.37
N LEU A 529 48.81 -0.43 22.19
CA LEU A 529 48.78 -1.50 21.19
C LEU A 529 49.61 -1.06 19.98
N THR A 530 50.63 -1.85 19.63
CA THR A 530 51.48 -1.63 18.45
C THR A 530 51.42 -2.83 17.52
N LEU A 531 51.21 -2.58 16.23
CA LEU A 531 51.21 -3.59 15.16
C LEU A 531 52.47 -3.42 14.32
N GLN A 532 53.16 -4.51 13.99
CA GLN A 532 54.40 -4.48 13.22
C GLN A 532 54.40 -5.44 12.02
N ASP A 533 55.11 -5.05 10.96
CA ASP A 533 55.38 -5.92 9.80
C ASP A 533 56.59 -6.84 10.01
N ALA A 534 56.93 -7.63 9.00
CA ALA A 534 58.07 -8.57 9.05
C ALA A 534 59.44 -7.87 9.24
N GLN A 535 59.53 -6.59 8.88
CA GLN A 535 60.70 -5.73 9.00
C GLN A 535 60.74 -5.00 10.36
N LYS A 536 59.77 -5.27 11.24
CA LYS A 536 59.57 -4.59 12.55
C LYS A 536 59.19 -3.12 12.42
N LEU A 537 58.68 -2.69 11.26
CA LEU A 537 58.13 -1.35 11.08
C LEU A 537 56.74 -1.29 11.70
N ALA A 538 56.42 -0.21 12.43
CA ALA A 538 55.09 -0.01 12.99
C ALA A 538 54.06 0.27 11.88
N LEU A 539 53.08 -0.63 11.73
CA LEU A 539 51.94 -0.47 10.83
C LEU A 539 50.80 0.34 11.46
N GLY A 540 50.78 0.42 12.79
CA GLY A 540 49.81 1.23 13.54
C GLY A 540 50.09 1.13 15.02
N LYS A 541 49.90 2.25 15.74
CA LYS A 541 50.06 2.29 17.19
C LYS A 541 48.98 3.18 17.80
N ILE A 542 48.25 2.62 18.76
CA ILE A 542 47.23 3.34 19.53
C ILE A 542 47.64 3.36 21.00
N ILE A 543 47.62 4.56 21.58
CA ILE A 543 47.90 4.83 22.99
C ILE A 543 46.56 5.11 23.65
N VAL A 544 46.16 4.26 24.59
CA VAL A 544 44.92 4.42 25.36
C VAL A 544 45.27 5.00 26.73
N GLY A 545 44.63 6.10 27.08
CA GLY A 545 44.75 6.79 28.35
C GLY A 545 43.62 6.49 29.32
N GLN A 546 43.41 7.42 30.26
CA GLN A 546 42.46 7.28 31.36
C GLN A 546 41.01 7.20 30.87
N LEU A 547 40.15 6.69 31.76
CA LEU A 547 38.71 6.67 31.57
C LEU A 547 38.17 8.11 31.62
N VAL A 548 37.31 8.46 30.67
CA VAL A 548 36.56 9.72 30.66
C VAL A 548 35.61 9.74 31.87
N ALA A 549 35.34 10.92 32.41
CA ALA A 549 34.58 11.08 33.66
C ALA A 549 33.15 10.47 33.65
N ASP A 550 32.57 10.23 32.47
CA ASP A 550 31.28 9.56 32.28
C ASP A 550 31.33 8.02 32.47
N GLY A 551 32.53 7.44 32.48
CA GLY A 551 32.80 6.04 32.80
C GLY A 551 32.71 5.05 31.62
N ASP A 552 32.28 5.49 30.44
CA ASP A 552 32.01 4.59 29.30
C ASP A 552 33.05 4.69 28.17
N LEU A 553 33.87 5.74 28.19
CA LEU A 553 34.86 6.03 27.15
C LEU A 553 36.28 6.12 27.73
N HIS A 554 37.28 5.74 26.95
CA HIS A 554 38.69 6.03 27.22
C HIS A 554 39.20 7.11 26.28
N TYR A 555 40.13 7.94 26.76
CA TYR A 555 40.93 8.76 25.88
C TYR A 555 41.89 7.89 25.07
N ALA A 556 42.11 8.22 23.80
CA ALA A 556 43.06 7.51 22.95
C ALA A 556 43.76 8.46 21.98
N ARG A 557 44.98 8.11 21.56
CA ARG A 557 45.76 8.84 20.56
C ARG A 557 46.47 7.86 19.64
N VAL A 558 46.34 8.09 18.34
CA VAL A 558 47.13 7.39 17.34
C VAL A 558 48.53 7.99 17.33
N ASP A 559 49.55 7.16 17.38
CA ASP A 559 50.93 7.62 17.43
C ASP A 559 51.27 8.49 16.20
N GLY A 560 51.99 9.59 16.42
CA GLY A 560 52.27 10.59 15.37
C GLY A 560 51.12 11.57 15.08
N GLN A 561 49.92 11.39 15.66
CA GLN A 561 48.82 12.35 15.55
C GLN A 561 48.70 13.22 16.80
N SER A 562 48.35 14.50 16.61
CA SER A 562 48.15 15.46 17.72
C SER A 562 46.75 15.38 18.34
N GLN A 563 45.80 14.78 17.62
CA GLN A 563 44.41 14.70 18.03
C GLN A 563 44.21 13.64 19.13
N ILE A 564 43.38 13.97 20.11
CA ILE A 564 42.96 13.03 21.16
C ILE A 564 41.50 12.66 20.91
N TYR A 565 41.25 11.37 20.91
CA TYR A 565 39.96 10.74 20.62
C TYR A 565 39.36 10.17 21.90
N LYS A 566 38.03 10.01 21.93
CA LYS A 566 37.32 9.22 22.92
C LYS A 566 36.83 7.93 22.26
N ILE A 567 37.22 6.78 22.78
CA ILE A 567 36.86 5.45 22.26
C ILE A 567 36.05 4.67 23.29
N LYS A 568 35.21 3.74 22.84
CA LYS A 568 34.44 2.88 23.74
C LYS A 568 35.36 2.03 24.62
N LYS A 569 35.04 1.94 25.92
CA LYS A 569 35.74 1.07 26.88
C LYS A 569 35.83 -0.39 26.43
N ARG A 570 34.81 -0.89 25.74
CA ARG A 570 34.77 -2.24 25.18
C ARG A 570 36.00 -2.60 24.32
N PHE A 571 36.67 -1.62 23.71
CA PHE A 571 37.92 -1.86 22.99
C PHE A 571 38.96 -2.57 23.88
N LEU A 572 39.13 -2.13 25.13
CA LEU A 572 40.09 -2.70 26.07
C LEU A 572 39.63 -4.08 26.57
N GLU A 573 38.31 -4.27 26.70
CA GLU A 573 37.72 -5.54 27.12
C GLU A 573 37.94 -6.64 26.07
N GLU A 574 38.02 -6.28 24.78
CA GLU A 574 38.27 -7.22 23.68
C GLU A 574 39.76 -7.57 23.51
N ILE A 575 40.68 -6.73 24.00
CA ILE A 575 42.13 -6.99 23.92
C ILE A 575 42.61 -7.75 25.16
N PRO A 576 43.28 -8.90 25.01
CA PRO A 576 43.86 -9.62 26.15
C PRO A 576 44.90 -8.79 26.91
N ASP A 577 44.72 -8.66 28.23
CA ASP A 577 45.51 -7.81 29.12
C ASP A 577 46.16 -8.58 30.28
N HIS A 578 45.87 -9.88 30.42
CA HIS A 578 46.48 -10.78 31.38
C HIS A 578 46.65 -12.20 30.82
N LEU A 579 47.59 -12.96 31.40
CA LEU A 579 48.10 -14.21 30.84
C LEU A 579 47.01 -15.29 30.66
N ASP A 580 46.02 -15.35 31.54
CA ASP A 580 44.97 -16.37 31.48
C ASP A 580 44.12 -16.24 30.22
N ARG A 581 43.90 -15.02 29.72
CA ARG A 581 43.17 -14.78 28.46
C ARG A 581 43.89 -15.31 27.22
N PHE A 582 45.21 -15.52 27.30
CA PHE A 582 45.98 -16.18 26.22
C PHE A 582 45.99 -17.70 26.34
N LYS A 583 45.61 -18.25 27.51
CA LYS A 583 45.62 -19.69 27.81
C LYS A 583 44.23 -20.34 27.67
N MET A 584 43.15 -19.56 27.68
CA MET A 584 41.79 -20.07 27.44
C MET A 584 41.68 -20.63 26.01
N ARG A 585 41.31 -21.91 25.89
CA ARG A 585 40.82 -22.49 24.63
C ARG A 585 39.34 -22.17 24.52
N ALA A 586 38.86 -21.78 23.34
CA ALA A 586 37.42 -21.75 23.08
C ALA A 586 36.87 -23.17 23.28
N GLU A 587 35.84 -23.33 24.12
CA GLU A 587 35.03 -24.55 24.19
C GLU A 587 34.15 -24.71 22.95
#